data_AF-A0A397RUL1-F1
#
_entry.id   AF-A0A397RUL1-F1
#
_cell.length_a   1.000
_cell.length_b   1.000
_cell.length_c   1.000
_cell.angle_alpha   90.00
_cell.angle_beta   90.00
_cell.angle_gamma   90.00
#
_symmetry.space_group_name_H-M   'P 1'
#
loop_
_entity.id
_entity.type
_entity.pdbx_description
1 polymer ?
#
loop_
_entity_poly.entity_id
_entity_poly.type
_entity_poly.pdbx_seq_one_letter_code
_entity_poly.pdbx_strand_id
1 'polypeptide(L)'
;MPKYEVEITEYLQRRITVEAESEADAVSKVEENYNNEKEVLDYSDHTKTEIEIYNPNKFKSKLDLLMERIDKFNKDRDWDQFHTPVNLAKSISIEANELLECYQWNDNANIEDVKEELADVMNYCLQMSMVLGVDPIDIMNKKMDKTEKKYPIEKSKGVSTKYNKL
;
A
#
# COMPACT_ATOMS: atom_id res chain seq x y z
N MET A 1 6.37 1.08 36.31
CA MET A 1 5.04 1.64 35.97
C MET A 1 4.68 1.20 34.57
N PRO A 2 3.41 0.87 34.27
CA PRO A 2 2.98 0.53 32.92
C PRO A 2 3.12 1.74 31.97
N LYS A 3 3.38 1.46 30.69
CA LYS A 3 3.42 2.44 29.60
C LYS A 3 2.23 2.18 28.67
N TYR A 4 1.64 3.24 28.13
CA TYR A 4 0.53 3.19 27.19
C TYR A 4 0.85 4.07 25.99
N GLU A 5 0.47 3.62 24.80
CA GLU A 5 0.44 4.45 23.61
C GLU A 5 -0.96 5.08 23.51
N VAL A 6 -1.01 6.38 23.21
CA VAL A 6 -2.24 7.18 23.17
C VAL A 6 -2.22 7.95 21.86
N GLU A 7 -3.31 7.89 21.12
CA GLU A 7 -3.53 8.66 19.90
C GLU A 7 -4.33 9.92 20.22
N ILE A 8 -3.91 11.05 19.64
CA ILE A 8 -4.63 12.33 19.70
C ILE A 8 -4.96 12.71 18.26
N THR A 9 -6.25 12.78 17.93
CA THR A 9 -6.73 13.10 16.59
C THR A 9 -7.54 14.38 16.62
N GLU A 10 -7.16 15.36 15.81
CA GLU A 10 -7.88 16.63 15.65
C GLU A 10 -8.65 16.64 14.33
N TYR A 11 -9.92 17.02 14.39
CA TYR A 11 -10.79 17.16 13.23
C TYR A 11 -10.95 18.64 12.90
N LEU A 12 -10.46 19.04 11.73
CA LEU A 12 -10.69 20.37 11.17
C LEU A 12 -11.79 20.28 10.11
N GLN A 13 -12.75 21.20 10.14
CA GLN A 13 -13.83 21.25 9.15
C GLN A 13 -14.25 22.69 8.90
N ARG A 14 -14.16 23.10 7.63
CA ARG A 14 -14.71 24.37 7.11
C ARG A 14 -15.82 24.09 6.10
N ARG A 15 -16.87 24.91 6.11
CA ARG A 15 -17.84 24.96 5.01
C ARG A 15 -17.50 26.14 4.12
N ILE A 16 -17.38 25.88 2.83
CA ILE A 16 -17.09 26.88 1.82
C ILE A 16 -18.18 26.87 0.75
N THR A 17 -18.34 28.00 0.08
CA THR A 17 -19.23 28.15 -1.07
C THR A 17 -18.38 28.41 -2.30
N VAL A 18 -18.60 27.63 -3.35
CA VAL A 18 -17.87 27.76 -4.62
C VAL A 18 -18.84 27.80 -5.79
N GLU A 19 -18.51 28.58 -6.81
CA GLU A 19 -19.24 28.58 -8.08
C GLU A 19 -18.73 27.44 -8.96
N ALA A 20 -19.66 26.57 -9.37
CA ALA A 20 -19.35 25.37 -10.12
C ALA A 20 -20.49 25.00 -11.09
N GLU A 21 -20.12 24.29 -12.15
CA GLU A 21 -21.06 23.84 -13.18
C GLU A 21 -21.83 22.58 -12.77
N SER A 22 -21.32 21.85 -11.77
CA SER A 22 -21.94 20.64 -11.20
C SER A 22 -21.41 20.35 -9.80
N GLU A 23 -22.01 19.40 -9.09
CA GLU A 23 -21.51 18.93 -7.78
C GLU A 23 -20.09 18.35 -7.88
N ALA A 24 -19.79 17.59 -8.94
CA ALA A 24 -18.47 17.02 -9.17
C ALA A 24 -17.40 18.09 -9.49
N ASP A 25 -17.78 19.12 -10.25
CA ASP A 25 -16.92 20.29 -10.52
C ASP A 25 -16.64 21.07 -9.24
N ALA A 26 -17.65 21.25 -8.37
CA ALA A 26 -17.47 21.92 -7.09
C ALA A 26 -16.44 21.22 -6.21
N VAL A 27 -16.53 19.89 -6.07
CA VAL A 27 -15.58 19.08 -5.31
C VAL A 27 -14.18 19.17 -5.92
N SER A 28 -14.06 18.98 -7.24
CA SER A 28 -12.76 18.98 -7.93
C SER A 28 -12.03 20.31 -7.80
N LYS A 29 -12.74 21.44 -7.90
CA LYS A 29 -12.16 22.78 -7.69
C LYS A 29 -11.63 22.99 -6.28
N VAL A 30 -12.36 22.50 -5.28
CA VAL A 30 -11.95 22.60 -3.87
C VAL A 30 -10.74 21.71 -3.61
N GLU A 31 -10.72 20.49 -4.14
CA GLU A 31 -9.56 19.59 -4.07
C GLU A 31 -8.32 20.23 -4.71
N GLU A 32 -8.46 20.83 -5.89
CA GLU A 32 -7.37 21.56 -6.54
C GLU A 32 -6.88 22.74 -5.70
N ASN A 33 -7.79 23.53 -5.11
CA ASN A 33 -7.42 24.63 -4.23
C ASN A 33 -6.70 24.15 -2.96
N TYR A 34 -7.17 23.07 -2.34
CA TYR A 34 -6.55 22.47 -1.16
C TYR A 34 -5.14 21.96 -1.50
N ASN A 35 -4.99 21.19 -2.58
CA ASN A 35 -3.70 20.64 -3.03
C ASN A 35 -2.69 21.72 -3.44
N ASN A 36 -3.17 22.89 -3.88
CA ASN A 36 -2.34 24.05 -4.20
C ASN A 36 -2.23 25.06 -3.04
N GLU A 37 -2.59 24.66 -1.82
CA GLU A 37 -2.51 25.48 -0.59
C GLU A 37 -3.30 26.80 -0.64
N LYS A 38 -4.28 26.92 -1.53
CA LYS A 38 -5.16 28.10 -1.65
C LYS A 38 -6.34 28.07 -0.67
N GLU A 39 -6.78 26.87 -0.28
CA GLU A 39 -7.85 26.67 0.69
C GLU A 39 -7.40 25.61 1.70
N VAL A 40 -6.72 26.05 2.76
CA VAL A 40 -6.17 25.18 3.81
C VAL A 40 -6.92 25.43 5.11
N LEU A 41 -7.16 24.36 5.86
CA LEU A 41 -7.76 24.43 7.18
C LEU A 41 -6.70 24.84 8.22
N ASP A 42 -7.13 25.63 9.19
CA ASP A 42 -6.30 26.01 10.32
C ASP A 42 -7.02 25.72 11.64
N TYR A 43 -6.39 26.12 12.75
CA TYR A 43 -6.92 25.84 14.08
C TYR A 43 -8.30 26.48 14.33
N SER A 44 -8.66 27.54 13.61
CA SER A 44 -10.01 28.14 13.70
C SER A 44 -11.11 27.23 13.13
N ASP A 45 -10.75 26.24 12.31
CA ASP A 45 -11.67 25.23 11.78
C ASP A 45 -11.79 24.00 12.67
N HIS A 46 -11.17 24.02 13.86
CA HIS A 46 -11.25 22.91 14.79
C HIS A 46 -12.69 22.64 15.22
N THR A 47 -13.09 21.37 15.14
CA THR A 47 -14.44 20.93 15.52
C THR A 47 -14.44 19.92 16.64
N LYS A 48 -13.42 19.07 16.71
CA LYS A 48 -13.36 17.96 17.67
C LYS A 48 -11.93 17.50 17.88
N THR A 49 -11.61 17.12 19.12
CA THR A 49 -10.41 16.35 19.45
C THR A 49 -10.86 15.00 20.02
N GLU A 50 -10.29 13.91 19.53
CA GLU A 50 -10.40 12.57 20.10
C GLU A 50 -9.07 12.19 20.77
N ILE A 51 -9.13 11.66 22.00
CA ILE A 51 -7.97 11.14 22.72
C ILE A 51 -8.32 9.73 23.18
N GLU A 52 -7.55 8.75 22.76
CA GLU A 52 -7.81 7.35 23.06
C GLU A 52 -6.53 6.52 23.14
N ILE A 53 -6.60 5.37 23.79
CA ILE A 53 -5.48 4.41 23.73
C ILE A 53 -5.27 4.05 22.26
N TYR A 54 -4.03 4.21 21.79
CA TYR A 54 -3.65 3.84 20.44
C TYR A 54 -4.08 2.40 20.22
N ASN A 55 -5.00 2.24 19.28
CA ASN A 55 -5.51 0.95 18.89
C ASN A 55 -5.19 0.77 17.42
N PRO A 56 -4.13 0.00 17.07
CA PRO A 56 -3.80 -0.27 15.67
C PRO A 56 -4.95 -0.95 14.92
N ASN A 57 -5.96 -1.46 15.64
CA ASN A 57 -7.14 -2.11 15.07
C ASN A 57 -8.37 -1.19 14.91
N LYS A 58 -8.34 0.09 15.31
CA LYS A 58 -9.55 0.97 15.23
C LYS A 58 -9.97 1.20 13.78
N PHE A 59 -9.02 1.23 12.85
CA PHE A 59 -9.26 1.27 11.41
C PHE A 59 -8.34 0.30 10.70
N LYS A 60 -8.77 -0.96 10.58
CA LYS A 60 -8.05 -1.93 9.75
C LYS A 60 -8.35 -1.68 8.28
N SER A 61 -7.30 -1.46 7.51
CA SER A 61 -7.38 -1.51 6.06
C SER A 61 -7.71 -2.93 5.58
N LYS A 62 -8.10 -3.06 4.30
CA LYS A 62 -8.25 -4.38 3.68
C LYS A 62 -6.97 -5.20 3.72
N LEU A 63 -5.81 -4.53 3.68
CA LEU A 63 -4.50 -5.19 3.76
C LEU A 63 -4.24 -5.74 5.16
N ASP A 64 -4.55 -4.98 6.22
CA ASP A 64 -4.39 -5.43 7.60
C ASP A 64 -5.24 -6.68 7.87
N LEU A 65 -6.51 -6.66 7.42
CA LEU A 65 -7.40 -7.82 7.54
C LEU A 65 -6.87 -9.06 6.79
N LEU A 66 -6.22 -8.85 5.64
CA LEU A 66 -5.62 -9.94 4.87
C LEU A 66 -4.38 -10.49 5.57
N MET A 67 -3.48 -9.63 6.06
CA MET A 67 -2.27 -10.04 6.77
C MET A 67 -2.61 -10.81 8.05
N GLU A 68 -3.65 -10.40 8.77
CA GLU A 68 -4.16 -11.15 9.93
C GLU A 68 -4.73 -12.51 9.55
N ARG A 69 -5.44 -12.61 8.43
CA ARG A 69 -5.94 -13.88 7.91
C ARG A 69 -4.79 -14.84 7.59
N ILE A 70 -3.70 -14.33 7.00
CA ILE A 70 -2.49 -15.11 6.68
C ILE A 70 -1.79 -15.55 7.97
N ASP A 71 -1.54 -14.62 8.89
CA ASP A 71 -0.91 -14.89 10.20
C ASP A 71 -1.69 -15.96 10.98
N LYS A 72 -3.02 -15.82 11.02
CA LYS A 72 -3.89 -16.84 11.63
C LYS A 72 -3.77 -18.19 10.93
N PHE A 73 -3.81 -18.22 9.59
CA PHE A 73 -3.69 -19.46 8.82
C PHE A 73 -2.39 -20.22 9.14
N ASN A 74 -1.29 -19.48 9.27
CA ASN A 74 0.04 -20.01 9.59
C ASN A 74 0.11 -20.54 11.02
N LYS A 75 -0.33 -19.75 12.00
CA LYS A 75 -0.34 -20.13 13.42
C LYS A 75 -1.22 -21.34 13.69
N ASP A 76 -2.39 -21.42 13.06
CA ASP A 76 -3.30 -22.56 13.17
C ASP A 76 -2.66 -23.88 12.69
N ARG A 77 -1.57 -23.81 11.90
CA ARG A 77 -0.81 -24.96 11.37
C ARG A 77 0.59 -25.11 11.96
N ASP A 78 0.97 -24.22 12.88
CA ASP A 78 2.33 -24.14 13.42
C ASP A 78 3.39 -23.95 12.32
N TRP A 79 3.06 -23.22 11.24
CA TRP A 79 3.95 -23.06 10.08
C TRP A 79 4.99 -21.96 10.24
N ASP A 80 4.85 -21.07 11.23
CA ASP A 80 5.80 -19.99 11.49
C ASP A 80 7.24 -20.49 11.67
N GLN A 81 7.42 -21.73 12.16
CA GLN A 81 8.73 -22.37 12.29
C GLN A 81 9.47 -22.57 10.95
N PHE A 82 8.75 -22.64 9.82
CA PHE A 82 9.31 -22.81 8.48
C PHE A 82 9.53 -21.48 7.75
N HIS A 83 8.90 -20.40 8.22
CA HIS A 83 8.93 -19.07 7.60
C HIS A 83 10.18 -18.26 7.96
N THR A 84 11.35 -18.84 7.71
CA THR A 84 12.61 -18.08 7.75
C THR A 84 12.71 -17.16 6.52
N PRO A 85 13.43 -16.02 6.60
CA PRO A 85 13.65 -15.17 5.43
C PRO A 85 14.23 -15.91 4.22
N VAL A 86 15.10 -16.90 4.47
CA VAL A 86 15.68 -17.72 3.39
C VAL A 86 14.63 -18.60 2.73
N ASN A 87 13.74 -19.22 3.50
CA ASN A 87 12.69 -20.08 2.94
C ASN A 87 11.65 -19.26 2.19
N LEU A 88 11.21 -18.13 2.75
CA LEU A 88 10.26 -17.25 2.09
C LEU A 88 10.83 -16.67 0.79
N ALA A 89 12.12 -16.31 0.73
CA ALA A 89 12.76 -15.87 -0.50
C ALA A 89 12.76 -16.96 -1.58
N LYS A 90 12.94 -18.23 -1.18
CA LYS A 90 12.82 -19.37 -2.10
C LYS A 90 11.38 -19.52 -2.59
N SER A 91 10.39 -19.48 -1.69
CA SER A 91 8.97 -19.57 -2.06
C SER A 91 8.60 -18.47 -3.05
N ILE A 92 8.93 -17.20 -2.78
CA ILE A 92 8.71 -16.09 -3.73
C ILE A 92 9.31 -16.39 -5.10
N SER A 93 10.53 -16.94 -5.14
CA SER A 93 11.18 -17.29 -6.41
C SER A 93 10.50 -18.47 -7.11
N ILE A 94 9.95 -19.44 -6.38
CA ILE A 94 9.26 -20.59 -6.95
C ILE A 94 7.96 -20.11 -7.59
N GLU A 95 7.10 -19.41 -6.85
CA GLU A 95 5.81 -18.95 -7.37
C GLU A 95 5.97 -17.92 -8.49
N ALA A 96 7.05 -17.14 -8.48
CA ALA A 96 7.36 -16.25 -9.60
C ALA A 96 7.70 -17.02 -10.89
N ASN A 97 8.25 -18.24 -10.77
CA ASN A 97 8.47 -19.12 -11.92
C ASN A 97 7.18 -19.86 -12.33
N GLU A 98 6.30 -20.21 -11.39
CA GLU A 98 4.97 -20.76 -11.72
C GLU A 98 4.13 -19.72 -12.48
N LEU A 99 4.15 -18.46 -12.04
CA LEU A 99 3.57 -17.32 -12.78
C LEU A 99 4.17 -17.16 -14.19
N LEU A 100 5.48 -17.38 -14.33
CA LEU A 100 6.15 -17.35 -15.63
C LEU A 100 5.73 -18.54 -16.51
N GLU A 101 5.51 -19.71 -15.91
CA GLU A 101 5.09 -20.94 -16.60
C GLU A 101 3.74 -20.77 -17.30
N CYS A 102 2.83 -19.95 -16.75
CA CYS A 102 1.57 -19.60 -17.41
C CYS A 102 1.74 -19.10 -18.85
N TYR A 103 2.90 -18.51 -19.17
CA TYR A 103 3.24 -17.95 -20.48
C TYR A 103 4.32 -18.75 -21.24
N GLN A 104 4.73 -19.93 -20.75
CA GLN A 104 5.87 -20.68 -21.29
C GLN A 104 5.69 -21.06 -22.76
N TRP A 105 4.47 -21.42 -23.17
CA TRP A 105 4.19 -21.99 -24.49
C TRP A 105 3.47 -21.04 -25.43
N ASN A 106 2.83 -19.99 -24.91
CA ASN A 106 2.21 -18.92 -25.69
C ASN A 106 1.83 -17.72 -24.80
N ASP A 107 1.62 -16.56 -25.43
CA ASP A 107 1.28 -15.31 -24.73
C ASP A 107 -0.20 -15.25 -24.25
N ASN A 108 -1.03 -16.22 -24.63
CA ASN A 108 -2.46 -16.29 -24.29
C ASN A 108 -2.69 -17.23 -23.09
N ALA A 109 -2.12 -16.88 -21.95
CA ALA A 109 -2.30 -17.63 -20.71
C ALA A 109 -3.78 -17.66 -20.25
N ASN A 110 -4.16 -18.72 -19.53
CA ASN A 110 -5.41 -18.75 -18.79
C ASN A 110 -5.33 -17.73 -17.64
N ILE A 111 -6.25 -16.76 -17.64
CA ILE A 111 -6.22 -15.65 -16.69
C ILE A 111 -6.46 -16.07 -15.24
N GLU A 112 -7.16 -17.19 -15.01
CA GLU A 112 -7.36 -17.66 -13.63
C GLU A 112 -6.09 -18.27 -13.07
N ASP A 113 -5.35 -19.06 -13.86
CA ASP A 113 -4.05 -19.61 -13.44
C ASP A 113 -3.07 -18.47 -13.14
N VAL A 114 -3.01 -17.43 -14.00
CA VAL A 114 -2.17 -16.24 -13.75
C VAL A 114 -2.53 -15.52 -12.46
N LYS A 115 -3.82 -15.45 -12.09
CA LYS A 115 -4.25 -14.79 -10.85
C LYS A 115 -3.86 -15.59 -9.62
N GLU A 116 -3.96 -16.92 -9.66
CA GLU A 116 -3.56 -17.80 -8.56
C GLU A 116 -2.05 -17.64 -8.32
N GLU A 117 -1.22 -17.78 -9.36
CA GLU A 117 0.24 -17.67 -9.19
C GLU A 117 0.70 -16.27 -8.77
N LEU A 118 0.05 -15.22 -9.30
CA LEU A 118 0.30 -13.85 -8.85
C LEU A 118 -0.08 -13.66 -7.38
N ALA A 119 -1.20 -14.24 -6.95
CA ALA A 119 -1.63 -14.19 -5.55
C ALA A 119 -0.64 -14.92 -4.64
N ASP A 120 -0.07 -16.04 -5.07
CA ASP A 120 0.93 -16.77 -4.30
C ASP A 120 2.25 -16.00 -4.17
N VAL A 121 2.74 -15.37 -5.24
CA VAL A 121 3.88 -14.43 -5.18
C VAL A 121 3.62 -13.31 -4.16
N MET A 122 2.45 -12.68 -4.23
CA MET A 122 2.08 -11.59 -3.31
C MET A 122 1.96 -12.08 -1.87
N ASN A 123 1.36 -13.26 -1.66
CA ASN A 123 1.19 -13.86 -0.34
C ASN A 123 2.54 -14.08 0.35
N TYR A 124 3.52 -14.69 -0.33
CA TYR A 124 4.85 -14.87 0.27
C TYR A 124 5.62 -13.56 0.45
N CYS A 125 5.37 -12.54 -0.37
CA CYS A 125 5.92 -11.20 -0.14
C CYS A 125 5.37 -10.56 1.15
N LEU A 126 4.07 -10.70 1.42
CA LEU A 126 3.46 -10.24 2.67
C LEU A 126 3.97 -11.04 3.87
N GLN A 127 4.15 -12.36 3.72
CA GLN A 127 4.76 -13.17 4.77
C GLN A 127 6.21 -12.77 5.06
N MET A 128 6.97 -12.44 4.01
CA MET A 128 8.31 -11.88 4.17
C MET A 128 8.29 -10.56 4.94
N SER A 129 7.36 -9.64 4.63
CA SER A 129 7.28 -8.36 5.35
C SER A 129 6.95 -8.56 6.83
N MET A 130 6.06 -9.51 7.15
CA MET A 130 5.75 -9.88 8.53
C MET A 130 6.99 -10.42 9.27
N VAL A 131 7.73 -11.35 8.67
CA VAL A 131 8.93 -11.94 9.29
C VAL A 131 10.06 -10.93 9.45
N LEU A 132 10.21 -9.98 8.51
CA LEU A 132 11.19 -8.90 8.59
C LEU A 132 10.75 -7.76 9.53
N GLY A 133 9.50 -7.74 9.99
CA GLY A 133 8.96 -6.67 10.83
C GLY A 133 8.88 -5.33 10.11
N VAL A 134 8.57 -5.34 8.81
CA VAL A 134 8.46 -4.12 7.99
C VAL A 134 7.05 -3.95 7.47
N ASP A 135 6.60 -2.70 7.36
CA ASP A 135 5.34 -2.37 6.70
C ASP A 135 5.52 -2.48 5.17
N PRO A 136 4.70 -3.29 4.47
CA PRO A 136 4.84 -3.51 3.03
C PRO A 136 4.54 -2.26 2.19
N ILE A 137 3.64 -1.37 2.66
CA ILE A 137 3.31 -0.12 1.98
C ILE A 137 4.47 0.87 2.10
N ASP A 138 5.05 1.01 3.29
CA ASP A 138 6.17 1.90 3.53
C ASP A 138 7.41 1.54 2.70
N ILE A 139 7.78 0.24 2.66
CA ILE A 139 8.94 -0.18 1.88
C ILE A 139 8.71 -0.01 0.37
N MET A 140 7.47 -0.18 -0.09
CA MET A 140 7.09 0.02 -1.48
C MET A 140 7.13 1.50 -1.86
N ASN A 141 6.54 2.38 -1.05
CA ASN A 141 6.56 3.83 -1.29
C ASN A 141 8.00 4.37 -1.31
N LYS A 142 8.83 3.97 -0.33
CA LYS A 142 10.27 4.32 -0.33
C LYS A 142 11.01 3.84 -1.57
N LYS A 143 10.60 2.71 -2.15
CA LYS A 143 11.14 2.19 -3.41
C LYS A 143 10.62 2.98 -4.62
N MET A 144 9.35 3.37 -4.61
CA MET A 144 8.72 4.18 -5.65
C MET A 144 9.35 5.57 -5.74
N ASP A 145 9.54 6.27 -4.62
CA ASP A 145 10.22 7.58 -4.57
C ASP A 145 11.60 7.54 -5.25
N LYS A 146 12.35 6.46 -5.02
CA LYS A 146 13.67 6.25 -5.64
C LYS A 146 13.55 5.92 -7.12
N THR A 147 12.49 5.21 -7.51
CA THR A 147 12.24 4.80 -8.90
C THR A 147 11.80 5.98 -9.74
N GLU A 148 10.93 6.86 -9.23
CA GLU A 148 10.49 8.09 -9.90
C GLU A 148 11.65 9.04 -10.17
N LYS A 149 12.53 9.27 -9.17
CA LYS A 149 13.76 10.06 -9.34
C LYS A 149 14.70 9.45 -10.39
N LYS A 150 14.69 8.13 -10.51
CA LYS A 150 15.54 7.36 -11.42
C LYS A 150 14.98 7.32 -12.85
N TYR A 151 13.67 7.48 -13.03
CA TYR A 151 12.98 7.45 -14.31
C TYR A 151 12.07 8.69 -14.49
N PRO A 152 12.62 9.90 -14.65
CA PRO A 152 11.82 11.11 -14.82
C PRO A 152 10.93 11.04 -16.08
N ILE A 153 9.70 11.55 -15.99
CA ILE A 153 8.69 11.49 -17.05
C ILE A 153 9.25 11.93 -18.41
N GLU A 154 9.93 13.07 -18.45
CA GLU A 154 10.49 13.68 -19.67
C GLU A 154 11.49 12.76 -20.41
N LYS A 155 12.08 11.79 -19.71
CA LYS A 155 13.06 10.86 -20.28
C LYS A 155 12.53 9.45 -20.45
N SER A 156 11.58 9.01 -19.62
CA SER A 156 11.13 7.61 -19.56
C SER A 156 9.76 7.35 -20.17
N LYS A 157 8.96 8.39 -20.49
CA LYS A 157 7.60 8.21 -21.01
C LYS A 157 7.61 7.46 -22.35
N GLY A 158 6.95 6.29 -22.39
CA GLY A 158 6.85 5.44 -23.58
C GLY A 158 8.12 4.65 -23.93
N VAL A 159 9.14 4.67 -23.06
CA VAL A 159 10.43 4.04 -23.33
C VAL A 159 10.85 3.16 -22.14
N SER A 160 11.06 1.86 -22.39
CA SER A 160 11.47 0.88 -21.35
C SER A 160 12.99 0.82 -21.13
N THR A 161 13.73 1.76 -21.71
CA THR A 161 15.18 1.83 -21.62
C THR A 161 15.62 2.01 -20.17
N LYS A 162 16.61 1.22 -19.75
CA LYS A 162 17.17 1.30 -18.39
C LYS A 162 17.70 2.70 -18.13
N TYR A 163 17.42 3.26 -16.95
CA TYR A 163 17.77 4.63 -16.54
C TYR A 163 19.19 5.11 -16.84
N ASN A 164 20.18 4.22 -16.85
CA ASN A 164 21.58 4.56 -17.16
C ASN A 164 21.84 4.70 -18.68
N LYS A 165 20.79 4.57 -19.49
CA LYS A 165 20.75 4.69 -20.94
C LYS A 165 19.60 5.62 -21.40
N LEU A 166 18.99 6.37 -20.46
CA LEU A 166 17.95 7.39 -20.71
C LEU A 166 18.55 8.76 -21.02
#